data_AF-A0A1J5BIL0-F1
#
_entry.id   AF-A0A1J5BIL0-F1
#
_cell.length_a   1.000
_cell.length_b   1.000
_cell.length_c   1.000
_cell.angle_alpha   90.00
_cell.angle_beta   90.00
_cell.angle_gamma   90.00
#
_symmetry.space_group_name_H-M   'P 1'
#
loop_
_entity.id
_entity.type
_entity.pdbx_description
1 polymer ?
#
loop_
_entity_poly.entity_id
_entity_poly.type
_entity_poly.pdbx_seq_one_letter_code
_entity_poly.pdbx_strand_id
1 'polypeptide(L)'
;MSEPRLRLRVSEIFHSIQGESTRAGLPSAFVRLTGCPLRCRWCDTQYAFSGGEALALSEILERVRAFGAAHVCVTGGEPLAQPGCLRLLRELCEAGYRVSLETSGALDISGVDPRVARIMDLKAPGSGEEAKNRWENLECLGAGDEIKIVLAGEADYRWASEQIRTRDLARRCEVLLSPIQGALPLRLLAEWILRDRLPVRLQVQLHKLIWDEPRGH
;
A
#
# COMPACT_ATOMS: atom_id res chain seq x y z
N MET A 1 31.86 -6.64 18.23
CA MET A 1 30.60 -7.19 18.76
C MET A 1 29.60 -7.16 17.61
N SER A 2 29.09 -8.31 17.17
CA SER A 2 28.09 -8.37 16.09
C SER A 2 26.83 -7.66 16.55
N GLU A 3 26.40 -6.64 15.79
CA GLU A 3 25.08 -6.04 15.94
C GLU A 3 24.03 -7.18 15.95
N PRO A 4 23.01 -7.14 16.82
CA PRO A 4 21.95 -8.14 16.81
C PRO A 4 21.34 -8.17 15.40
N ARG A 5 21.38 -9.33 14.74
CA ARG A 5 20.85 -9.48 13.38
C ARG A 5 19.38 -9.10 13.36
N LEU A 6 19.06 -7.92 12.83
CA LEU A 6 17.70 -7.44 12.64
C LEU A 6 16.93 -8.47 11.80
N ARG A 7 15.80 -8.97 12.32
CA ARG A 7 14.91 -9.87 11.61
C ARG A 7 13.54 -9.24 11.42
N LEU A 8 12.94 -9.50 10.28
CA LEU A 8 11.56 -9.14 9.96
C LEU A 8 10.73 -10.41 9.88
N ARG A 9 9.48 -10.30 10.34
CA ARG A 9 8.50 -11.37 10.25
C ARG A 9 7.75 -11.21 8.93
N VAL A 10 7.92 -12.17 8.03
CA VAL A 10 7.49 -12.09 6.65
C VAL A 10 6.41 -13.15 6.40
N SER A 11 5.26 -12.74 5.89
CA SER A 11 4.17 -13.64 5.51
C SER A 11 4.48 -14.35 4.20
N GLU A 12 4.97 -13.60 3.20
CA GLU A 12 5.32 -14.14 1.88
C GLU A 12 6.28 -13.20 1.13
N ILE A 13 7.09 -13.78 0.24
CA ILE A 13 7.87 -13.07 -0.76
C ILE A 13 7.62 -13.76 -2.10
N PHE A 14 7.10 -13.03 -3.09
CA PHE A 14 6.67 -13.59 -4.37
C PHE A 14 6.88 -12.58 -5.51
N HIS A 15 6.69 -13.01 -6.75
CA HIS A 15 6.91 -12.19 -7.94
C HIS A 15 5.67 -12.20 -8.82
N SER A 16 5.17 -11.02 -9.14
CA SER A 16 3.88 -10.82 -9.81
C SER A 16 3.84 -9.53 -10.62
N ILE A 17 2.67 -9.21 -11.12
CA ILE A 17 2.32 -7.90 -11.69
C ILE A 17 1.72 -7.02 -10.58
N GLN A 18 2.26 -5.82 -10.38
CA GLN A 18 1.64 -4.82 -9.52
C GLN A 18 0.22 -4.54 -10.01
N GLY A 19 -0.75 -4.78 -9.13
CA GLY A 19 -2.16 -4.71 -9.48
C GLY A 19 -2.79 -3.35 -9.19
N GLU A 20 -2.12 -2.49 -8.43
CA GLU A 20 -2.65 -1.23 -7.93
C GLU A 20 -1.64 -0.09 -8.08
N SER A 21 -2.00 1.13 -7.66
CA SER A 21 -1.22 2.37 -7.79
C SER A 21 -1.00 2.81 -9.25
N THR A 22 -0.27 3.90 -9.47
CA THR A 22 0.23 4.28 -10.81
C THR A 22 1.22 3.28 -11.38
N ARG A 23 1.71 2.33 -10.57
CA ARG A 23 2.62 1.23 -10.96
C ARG A 23 1.89 -0.02 -11.43
N ALA A 24 0.55 0.01 -11.53
CA ALA A 24 -0.22 -1.11 -12.02
C ALA A 24 0.29 -1.58 -13.42
N GLY A 25 0.53 -2.89 -13.58
CA GLY A 25 1.07 -3.50 -14.79
C GLY A 25 2.58 -3.80 -14.74
N LEU A 26 3.32 -3.34 -13.73
CA LEU A 26 4.77 -3.57 -13.64
C LEU A 26 5.13 -4.91 -12.98
N PRO A 27 6.02 -5.73 -13.58
CA PRO A 27 6.60 -6.89 -12.91
C PRO A 27 7.37 -6.47 -11.66
N SER A 28 6.97 -7.00 -10.50
CA SER A 28 7.43 -6.55 -9.19
C SER A 28 7.62 -7.73 -8.24
N ALA A 29 8.71 -7.70 -7.46
CA ALA A 29 8.83 -8.55 -6.30
C ALA A 29 8.03 -7.95 -5.14
N PHE A 30 7.26 -8.77 -4.44
CA PHE A 30 6.48 -8.37 -3.28
C PHE A 30 7.12 -8.92 -2.02
N VAL A 31 7.30 -8.07 -1.02
CA VAL A 31 7.68 -8.48 0.34
C VAL A 31 6.53 -8.14 1.27
N ARG A 32 5.76 -9.15 1.68
CA ARG A 32 4.61 -8.98 2.57
C ARG A 32 5.00 -9.24 4.01
N LEU A 33 5.09 -8.18 4.81
CA LEU A 33 5.37 -8.25 6.24
C LEU A 33 4.13 -8.69 7.05
N THR A 34 4.38 -9.34 8.19
CA THR A 34 3.35 -9.81 9.11
C THR A 34 3.00 -8.78 10.18
N GLY A 35 1.72 -8.69 10.53
CA GLY A 35 1.19 -7.91 11.65
C GLY A 35 0.57 -6.60 11.18
N CYS A 36 -0.63 -6.28 11.67
CA CYS A 36 -1.30 -5.00 11.40
C CYS A 36 -2.02 -4.53 12.68
N PRO A 37 -1.94 -3.23 13.04
CA PRO A 37 -2.71 -2.71 14.16
C PRO A 37 -4.18 -2.43 13.82
N LEU A 38 -4.57 -2.51 12.54
CA LEU A 38 -5.94 -2.27 12.06
C LEU A 38 -6.71 -3.59 11.89
N ARG A 39 -8.04 -3.51 11.95
CA ARG A 39 -8.99 -4.60 11.67
C ARG A 39 -10.07 -4.11 10.68
N CYS A 40 -9.61 -3.61 9.54
CA CYS A 40 -10.48 -3.13 8.46
C CYS A 40 -11.54 -4.20 8.11
N ARG A 41 -12.80 -3.78 7.95
CA ARG A 41 -13.94 -4.68 7.70
C ARG A 41 -13.78 -5.56 6.45
N TRP A 42 -13.03 -5.11 5.46
CA TRP A 42 -12.81 -5.80 4.18
C TRP A 42 -11.33 -5.98 3.85
N CYS A 43 -10.51 -6.28 4.86
CA CYS A 43 -9.11 -6.62 4.65
C CYS A 43 -9.01 -7.91 3.81
N ASP A 44 -8.36 -7.85 2.64
CA ASP A 44 -8.10 -9.01 1.79
C ASP A 44 -6.88 -9.82 2.24
N THR A 45 -6.03 -9.26 3.11
CA THR A 45 -4.82 -9.90 3.63
C THR A 45 -4.88 -10.23 5.12
N GLN A 46 -6.05 -10.65 5.63
CA GLN A 46 -6.20 -11.03 7.05
C GLN A 46 -5.21 -12.12 7.49
N TYR A 47 -4.78 -12.97 6.56
CA TYR A 47 -3.77 -14.00 6.80
C TYR A 47 -2.40 -13.44 7.20
N ALA A 48 -2.09 -12.20 6.84
CA ALA A 48 -0.86 -11.52 7.22
C ALA A 48 -0.93 -10.90 8.63
N PHE A 49 -2.02 -11.08 9.39
CA PHE A 49 -2.10 -10.56 10.78
C PHE A 49 -1.26 -11.37 11.78
N SER A 50 -0.97 -12.64 11.49
CA SER A 50 -0.19 -13.54 12.35
C SER A 50 0.60 -14.56 11.50
N GLY A 51 1.27 -15.54 12.13
CA GLY A 51 2.15 -16.48 11.41
C GLY A 51 3.42 -15.83 10.85
N GLY A 52 3.87 -16.24 9.66
CA GLY A 52 5.06 -15.72 8.99
C GLY A 52 6.40 -16.28 9.51
N GLU A 53 7.42 -16.18 8.68
CA GLU A 53 8.80 -16.61 8.93
C GLU A 53 9.64 -15.41 9.40
N ALA A 54 10.47 -15.59 10.43
CA ALA A 54 11.42 -14.56 10.84
C ALA A 54 12.67 -14.62 9.94
N LEU A 55 12.86 -13.65 9.06
CA LEU A 55 13.96 -13.59 8.10
C LEU A 55 14.93 -12.46 8.43
N ALA A 56 16.24 -12.71 8.29
CA ALA A 56 17.23 -11.65 8.25
C ALA A 56 17.09 -10.83 6.96
N LEU A 57 17.53 -9.56 6.99
CA LEU A 57 17.48 -8.69 5.81
C LEU A 57 18.20 -9.29 4.59
N SER A 58 19.35 -9.92 4.80
CA SER A 58 20.09 -10.60 3.73
C SER A 58 19.28 -11.70 3.06
N GLU A 59 18.51 -12.48 3.82
CA GLU A 59 17.66 -13.55 3.29
C GLU A 59 16.52 -12.98 2.44
N ILE A 60 15.95 -11.83 2.85
CA ILE A 60 14.92 -11.12 2.09
C ILE A 60 15.48 -10.59 0.77
N LEU A 61 16.64 -9.91 0.81
CA LEU A 61 17.31 -9.38 -0.37
C LEU A 61 17.71 -10.48 -1.35
N GLU A 62 18.17 -11.63 -0.85
CA GLU A 62 18.50 -12.80 -1.67
C GLU A 62 17.27 -13.34 -2.40
N ARG A 63 16.14 -13.52 -1.70
CA ARG A 63 14.88 -13.98 -2.30
C ARG A 63 14.34 -12.98 -3.32
N VAL A 64 14.38 -11.68 -3.03
CA VAL A 64 13.97 -10.62 -3.97
C VAL A 64 14.83 -10.64 -5.24
N ARG A 65 16.15 -10.74 -5.09
CA ARG A 65 17.11 -10.77 -6.21
C ARG A 65 16.87 -11.97 -7.13
N ALA A 66 16.45 -13.12 -6.60
CA ALA A 66 16.19 -14.31 -7.40
C ALA A 66 15.09 -14.13 -8.45
N PHE A 67 14.20 -13.14 -8.28
CA PHE A 67 13.13 -12.85 -9.24
C PHE A 67 13.57 -12.02 -10.45
N GLY A 68 14.70 -11.31 -10.36
CA GLY A 68 15.18 -10.44 -11.44
C GLY A 68 14.28 -9.23 -11.75
N ALA A 69 13.33 -8.90 -10.86
CA ALA A 69 12.45 -7.74 -11.01
C ALA A 69 13.19 -6.43 -10.70
N ALA A 70 12.93 -5.38 -11.49
CA ALA A 70 13.45 -4.04 -11.21
C ALA A 70 12.68 -3.32 -10.08
N HIS A 71 11.44 -3.74 -9.85
CA HIS A 71 10.52 -3.13 -8.89
C HIS A 71 10.33 -4.03 -7.67
N VAL A 72 10.27 -3.40 -6.49
CA VAL A 72 9.99 -4.10 -5.23
C VAL A 72 8.90 -3.36 -4.48
N CYS A 73 7.80 -4.05 -4.18
CA CYS A 73 6.73 -3.53 -3.35
C CYS A 73 6.81 -4.15 -1.95
N VAL A 74 7.14 -3.34 -0.95
CA VAL A 74 7.05 -3.72 0.45
C VAL A 74 5.64 -3.40 0.94
N THR A 75 4.95 -4.42 1.41
CA THR A 75 3.55 -4.36 1.87
C THR A 75 3.40 -5.31 3.07
N GLY A 76 2.19 -5.61 3.51
CA GLY A 76 1.96 -6.48 4.65
C GLY A 76 0.57 -6.33 5.25
N GLY A 77 0.32 -7.06 6.34
CA GLY A 77 -0.22 -6.27 7.45
C GLY A 77 0.73 -5.07 7.67
N GLU A 78 0.23 -3.90 8.07
CA GLU A 78 1.00 -2.63 8.18
C GLU A 78 2.54 -2.77 8.29
N PRO A 79 3.30 -2.53 7.20
CA PRO A 79 4.76 -2.78 7.19
C PRO A 79 5.51 -2.00 8.26
N LEU A 80 5.07 -0.75 8.53
CA LEU A 80 5.72 0.13 9.49
C LEU A 80 5.47 -0.28 10.94
N ALA A 81 4.63 -1.31 11.19
CA ALA A 81 4.48 -1.90 12.52
C ALA A 81 5.73 -2.69 12.94
N GLN A 82 6.62 -3.03 11.99
CA GLN A 82 7.91 -3.64 12.29
C GLN A 82 9.03 -2.59 12.11
N PRO A 83 9.76 -2.20 13.18
CA PRO A 83 10.80 -1.18 13.10
C PRO A 83 11.89 -1.46 12.03
N GLY A 84 12.17 -2.74 11.76
CA GLY A 84 13.12 -3.15 10.73
C GLY A 84 12.70 -2.82 9.29
N CYS A 85 11.44 -2.47 9.06
CA CYS A 85 10.92 -2.12 7.73
C CYS A 85 11.68 -0.93 7.13
N LEU A 86 11.97 0.10 7.93
CA LEU A 86 12.74 1.26 7.47
C LEU A 86 14.15 0.89 7.00
N ARG A 87 14.78 -0.11 7.63
CA ARG A 87 16.09 -0.62 7.19
C ARG A 87 15.95 -1.43 5.90
N LEU A 88 14.95 -2.30 5.80
CA LEU A 88 14.67 -3.05 4.56
C LEU A 88 14.46 -2.14 3.36
N LEU A 89 13.61 -1.11 3.49
CA LEU A 89 13.31 -0.16 2.42
C LEU A 89 14.58 0.53 1.89
N ARG A 90 15.44 0.98 2.81
CA ARG A 90 16.72 1.61 2.48
C ARG A 90 17.66 0.64 1.78
N GLU A 91 17.81 -0.58 2.27
CA GLU A 91 18.70 -1.58 1.68
C GLU A 91 18.25 -2.01 0.28
N LEU A 92 16.94 -2.11 0.05
CA LEU A 92 16.40 -2.34 -1.30
C LEU A 92 16.75 -1.19 -2.24
N CYS A 93 16.67 0.06 -1.79
CA CYS A 93 17.09 1.20 -2.59
C CYS A 93 18.62 1.21 -2.82
N GLU A 94 19.43 0.87 -1.82
CA GLU A 94 20.89 0.71 -1.94
C GLU A 94 21.27 -0.40 -2.93
N ALA A 95 20.49 -1.47 -3.01
CA ALA A 95 20.63 -2.54 -3.98
C ALA A 95 20.16 -2.17 -5.41
N GLY A 96 19.67 -0.94 -5.63
CA GLY A 96 19.31 -0.41 -6.95
C GLY A 96 17.87 -0.69 -7.39
N TYR A 97 17.00 -1.20 -6.51
CA TYR A 97 15.60 -1.43 -6.84
C TYR A 97 14.78 -0.14 -6.85
N ARG A 98 13.72 -0.13 -7.65
CA ARG A 98 12.65 0.87 -7.58
C ARG A 98 11.63 0.42 -6.54
N VAL A 99 11.67 1.03 -5.36
CA VAL A 99 10.90 0.55 -4.20
C VAL A 99 9.59 1.34 -4.03
N SER A 100 8.51 0.63 -3.77
CA SER A 100 7.25 1.19 -3.27
C SER A 100 6.89 0.61 -1.91
N LEU A 101 6.30 1.44 -1.04
CA LEU A 101 5.75 1.06 0.25
C LEU A 101 4.23 1.23 0.21
N GLU A 102 3.49 0.14 0.43
CA GLU A 102 2.05 0.21 0.70
C GLU A 102 1.80 0.22 2.21
N THR A 103 1.22 1.31 2.72
CA THR A 103 0.97 1.52 4.16
C THR A 103 -0.44 2.04 4.39
N SER A 104 -1.02 1.77 5.57
CA SER A 104 -2.34 2.29 5.96
C SER A 104 -2.33 3.77 6.33
N GLY A 105 -1.16 4.38 6.51
CA GLY A 105 -1.06 5.75 7.00
C GLY A 105 -1.47 5.92 8.47
N ALA A 106 -1.64 4.83 9.23
CA ALA A 106 -1.92 4.88 10.67
C ALA A 106 -0.67 5.03 11.54
N LEU A 107 0.51 4.78 10.97
CA LEU A 107 1.81 4.94 11.63
C LEU A 107 2.62 6.06 10.95
N ASP A 108 3.67 6.52 11.63
CA ASP A 108 4.55 7.58 11.10
C ASP A 108 5.25 7.15 9.81
N ILE A 109 5.18 7.98 8.76
CA ILE A 109 5.92 7.74 7.50
C ILE A 109 7.14 8.64 7.33
N SER A 110 7.45 9.51 8.29
CA SER A 110 8.56 10.48 8.18
C SER A 110 9.94 9.82 8.08
N GLY A 111 10.11 8.62 8.63
CA GLY A 111 11.35 7.85 8.58
C GLY A 111 11.57 7.03 7.31
N VAL A 112 10.63 7.06 6.36
CA VAL A 112 10.74 6.33 5.09
C VAL A 112 11.77 7.01 4.20
N ASP A 113 12.67 6.21 3.61
CA ASP A 113 13.70 6.70 2.67
C ASP A 113 13.04 7.48 1.52
N PRO A 114 13.48 8.71 1.20
CA PRO A 114 12.82 9.57 0.21
C PRO A 114 12.85 9.02 -1.22
N ARG A 115 13.65 7.98 -1.50
CA ARG A 115 13.65 7.28 -2.79
C ARG A 115 12.48 6.30 -2.94
N VAL A 116 11.84 5.93 -1.83
CA VAL A 116 10.70 5.01 -1.80
C VAL A 116 9.44 5.78 -2.15
N ALA A 117 8.68 5.26 -3.12
CA ALA A 117 7.35 5.76 -3.38
C ALA A 117 6.38 5.28 -2.29
N ARG A 118 5.73 6.20 -1.58
CA ARG A 118 4.76 5.88 -0.53
C ARG A 118 3.37 5.85 -1.13
N ILE A 119 2.70 4.72 -1.00
CA ILE A 119 1.30 4.53 -1.39
C ILE A 119 0.53 4.41 -0.08
N MET A 120 -0.02 5.54 0.37
CA MET A 120 -0.70 5.64 1.66
C MET A 120 -2.20 5.45 1.47
N ASP A 121 -2.75 4.40 2.07
CA ASP A 121 -4.17 4.05 1.97
C ASP A 121 -5.00 4.69 3.09
N LEU A 122 -5.58 5.87 2.82
CA LEU A 122 -6.48 6.56 3.75
C LEU A 122 -7.76 5.76 3.92
N LYS A 123 -8.08 5.44 5.17
CA LYS A 123 -9.20 4.59 5.53
C LYS A 123 -10.50 5.38 5.52
N ALA A 124 -11.38 5.09 4.57
CA ALA A 124 -12.74 5.64 4.54
C ALA A 124 -13.60 5.07 5.70
N PRO A 125 -14.68 5.75 6.12
CA PRO A 125 -15.53 5.33 7.25
C PRO A 125 -16.01 3.88 7.16
N GLY A 126 -16.35 3.41 5.96
CA GLY A 126 -16.77 2.03 5.69
C GLY A 126 -15.76 1.00 6.22
N SER A 127 -14.47 1.29 6.17
CA SER A 127 -13.42 0.39 6.65
C SER A 127 -13.52 0.07 8.15
N GLY A 128 -14.18 0.94 8.93
CA GLY A 128 -14.23 0.90 10.39
C GLY A 128 -12.97 1.45 11.07
N GLU A 129 -11.99 1.94 10.31
CA GLU A 129 -10.67 2.36 10.82
C GLU A 129 -10.33 3.81 10.47
N GLU A 130 -11.31 4.62 10.05
CA GLU A 130 -11.10 6.02 9.65
C GLU A 130 -10.46 6.88 10.74
N ALA A 131 -10.82 6.65 12.01
CA ALA A 131 -10.22 7.32 13.17
C ALA A 131 -8.73 6.99 13.38
N LYS A 132 -8.17 5.99 12.68
CA LYS A 132 -6.75 5.66 12.72
C LYS A 132 -5.92 6.42 11.69
N ASN A 133 -6.54 7.15 10.76
CA ASN A 133 -5.81 7.96 9.79
C ASN A 133 -4.96 9.02 10.52
N ARG A 134 -3.64 8.97 10.32
CA ARG A 134 -2.71 9.95 10.87
C ARG A 134 -2.48 11.08 9.86
N TRP A 135 -3.18 12.19 10.02
CA TRP A 135 -3.21 13.28 9.05
C TRP A 135 -1.88 14.03 8.91
N GLU A 136 -1.02 13.99 9.93
CA GLU A 136 0.33 14.58 9.90
C GLU A 136 1.20 13.95 8.81
N ASN A 137 0.91 12.70 8.42
CA ASN A 137 1.63 12.04 7.33
C ASN A 137 1.46 12.76 5.98
N LEU A 138 0.42 13.57 5.80
CA LEU A 138 0.22 14.34 4.56
C LEU A 138 1.35 15.35 4.30
N GLU A 139 2.11 15.75 5.31
CA GLU A 139 3.27 16.64 5.18
C GLU A 139 4.49 15.92 4.60
N CYS A 140 4.52 14.59 4.70
CA CYS A 140 5.62 13.78 4.19
C CYS A 140 5.46 13.42 2.71
N LEU A 141 4.24 13.54 2.16
CA LEU A 141 3.92 13.13 0.79
C LEU A 141 4.23 14.22 -0.24
N GLY A 142 4.74 13.80 -1.40
CA GLY A 142 4.99 14.66 -2.55
C GLY A 142 4.68 13.97 -3.89
N ALA A 143 5.17 14.55 -4.98
CA ALA A 143 4.81 14.15 -6.35
C ALA A 143 5.16 12.70 -6.74
N GLY A 144 6.08 12.04 -6.02
CA GLY A 144 6.44 10.64 -6.25
C GLY A 144 5.57 9.62 -5.49
N ASP A 145 4.71 10.12 -4.61
CA ASP A 145 3.86 9.35 -3.71
C ASP A 145 2.41 9.35 -4.19
N GLU A 146 1.58 8.58 -3.49
CA GLU A 146 0.19 8.36 -3.84
C GLU A 146 -0.66 8.24 -2.58
N ILE A 147 -1.87 8.80 -2.64
CA ILE A 147 -2.93 8.52 -1.68
C ILE A 147 -3.92 7.58 -2.34
N LYS A 148 -4.10 6.40 -1.77
CA LYS A 148 -5.15 5.46 -2.16
C LYS A 148 -6.31 5.59 -1.18
N ILE A 149 -7.55 5.48 -1.68
CA ILE A 149 -8.75 5.42 -0.85
C ILE A 149 -9.64 4.30 -1.39
N VAL A 150 -9.86 3.28 -0.57
CA VAL A 150 -10.73 2.15 -0.89
C VAL A 150 -12.17 2.45 -0.43
N LEU A 151 -13.14 2.29 -1.33
CA LEU A 151 -14.52 2.74 -1.14
C LEU A 151 -15.53 1.58 -1.22
N ALA A 152 -16.41 1.47 -0.22
CA ALA A 152 -17.47 0.46 -0.19
C ALA A 152 -18.78 0.94 -0.84
N GLY A 153 -18.97 2.24 -0.98
CA GLY A 153 -20.22 2.81 -1.48
C GLY A 153 -20.23 4.33 -1.49
N GLU A 154 -21.41 4.91 -1.66
CA GLU A 154 -21.57 6.36 -1.86
C GLU A 154 -21.17 7.18 -0.63
N ALA A 155 -21.41 6.68 0.58
CA ALA A 155 -21.01 7.36 1.81
C ALA A 155 -19.48 7.55 1.90
N ASP A 156 -18.71 6.50 1.58
CA ASP A 156 -17.25 6.56 1.51
C ASP A 156 -16.79 7.51 0.39
N TYR A 157 -17.46 7.47 -0.77
CA TYR A 157 -17.14 8.37 -1.88
C TYR A 157 -17.35 9.85 -1.53
N ARG A 158 -18.46 10.18 -0.86
CA ARG A 158 -18.75 11.55 -0.41
C ARG A 158 -17.71 12.02 0.61
N TRP A 159 -17.39 11.18 1.59
CA TRP A 159 -16.33 11.44 2.56
C TRP A 159 -14.98 11.67 1.86
N ALA A 160 -14.59 10.77 0.95
CA ALA A 160 -13.32 10.87 0.21
C ALA A 160 -13.25 12.18 -0.59
N SER A 161 -14.33 12.51 -1.29
CA SER A 161 -14.44 13.75 -2.07
C SER A 161 -14.33 15.00 -1.20
N GLU A 162 -14.90 14.98 0.00
CA GLU A 162 -14.74 16.06 0.98
C GLU A 162 -13.29 16.17 1.47
N GLN A 163 -12.65 15.06 1.85
CA GLN A 163 -11.26 15.08 2.32
C GLN A 163 -10.30 15.55 1.23
N ILE A 164 -10.49 15.10 -0.01
CA ILE A 164 -9.68 15.49 -1.17
C ILE A 164 -9.72 17.00 -1.39
N ARG A 165 -10.92 17.62 -1.31
CA ARG A 165 -11.08 19.07 -1.52
C ARG A 165 -10.57 19.87 -0.32
N THR A 166 -11.00 19.51 0.88
CA THR A 166 -10.69 20.27 2.10
C THR A 166 -9.21 20.26 2.47
N ARG A 167 -8.49 19.18 2.13
CA ARG A 167 -7.05 19.02 2.40
C ARG A 167 -6.18 19.18 1.17
N ASP A 168 -6.79 19.46 0.02
CA ASP A 168 -6.12 19.72 -1.25
C ASP A 168 -5.16 18.58 -1.63
N LEU A 169 -5.64 17.33 -1.48
CA LEU A 169 -4.82 16.13 -1.59
C LEU A 169 -4.21 15.97 -2.98
N ALA A 170 -5.00 16.30 -4.01
CA ALA A 170 -4.59 16.19 -5.42
C ALA A 170 -3.50 17.20 -5.82
N ARG A 171 -3.29 18.28 -5.05
CA ARG A 171 -2.15 19.19 -5.29
C ARG A 171 -0.84 18.62 -4.72
N ARG A 172 -0.93 17.72 -3.74
CA ARG A 172 0.25 17.13 -3.08
C ARG A 172 0.82 15.96 -3.86
N CYS A 173 -0.05 15.05 -4.29
CA CYS A 173 0.32 13.79 -4.92
C CYS A 173 -0.87 13.21 -5.70
N GLU A 174 -0.64 12.13 -6.45
CA GLU A 174 -1.72 11.44 -7.15
C GLU A 174 -2.70 10.83 -6.14
N VAL A 175 -4.01 10.97 -6.40
CA VAL A 175 -5.06 10.41 -5.55
C VAL A 175 -5.81 9.35 -6.33
N LEU A 176 -5.91 8.15 -5.75
CA LEU A 176 -6.51 6.98 -6.36
C LEU A 176 -7.75 6.56 -5.59
N LEU A 177 -8.88 6.45 -6.29
CA LEU A 177 -10.10 5.86 -5.75
C LEU A 177 -10.26 4.45 -6.27
N SER A 178 -10.30 3.47 -5.36
CA SER A 178 -10.46 2.06 -5.67
C SER A 178 -11.77 1.54 -5.09
N PRO A 179 -12.61 0.84 -5.86
CA PRO A 179 -13.80 0.22 -5.30
C PRO A 179 -13.41 -1.06 -4.54
N ILE A 180 -14.21 -1.41 -3.53
CA ILE A 180 -14.18 -2.76 -2.97
C ILE A 180 -14.87 -3.72 -3.94
N GLN A 181 -14.16 -4.78 -4.32
CA GLN A 181 -14.71 -5.82 -5.18
C GLN A 181 -15.99 -6.42 -4.57
N GLY A 182 -17.04 -6.53 -5.38
CA GLY A 182 -18.34 -7.07 -4.97
C GLY A 182 -19.24 -6.10 -4.20
N ALA A 183 -18.73 -4.98 -3.66
CA ALA A 183 -19.53 -4.01 -2.92
C ALA A 183 -19.85 -2.74 -3.74
N LEU A 184 -18.86 -2.19 -4.45
CA LEU A 184 -19.03 -1.00 -5.28
C LEU A 184 -18.72 -1.32 -6.75
N PRO A 185 -19.70 -1.28 -7.67
CA PRO A 185 -19.41 -1.48 -9.09
C PRO A 185 -18.44 -0.44 -9.63
N LEU A 186 -17.41 -0.88 -10.36
CA LEU A 186 -16.40 0.00 -10.95
C LEU A 186 -17.01 1.08 -11.85
N ARG A 187 -18.02 0.70 -12.66
CA ARG A 187 -18.78 1.63 -13.50
C ARG A 187 -19.40 2.77 -12.69
N LEU A 188 -20.00 2.45 -11.54
CA LEU A 188 -20.67 3.43 -10.70
C LEU A 188 -19.67 4.42 -10.10
N LEU A 189 -18.53 3.93 -9.62
CA LEU A 189 -17.45 4.81 -9.14
C LEU A 189 -16.93 5.73 -10.26
N ALA A 190 -16.76 5.21 -11.48
CA ALA A 190 -16.37 6.02 -12.64
C ALA A 190 -17.40 7.12 -12.94
N GLU A 191 -18.70 6.78 -12.93
CA GLU A 191 -19.79 7.74 -13.14
C GLU A 191 -19.78 8.85 -12.08
N TRP A 192 -19.54 8.53 -10.81
CA TRP A 192 -19.42 9.53 -9.74
C TRP A 192 -18.22 10.46 -9.94
N ILE A 193 -17.04 9.91 -10.25
CA ILE A 193 -15.83 10.70 -10.52
C ILE A 193 -16.06 11.67 -11.67
N LEU A 194 -16.67 11.21 -12.77
CA LEU A 194 -16.98 12.03 -13.94
C LEU A 194 -18.02 13.11 -13.63
N ARG A 195 -19.09 12.75 -12.91
CA ARG A 195 -20.16 13.67 -12.48
C ARG A 195 -19.59 14.83 -11.66
N ASP A 196 -18.75 14.51 -10.68
CA ASP A 196 -18.26 15.49 -9.70
C ASP A 196 -16.93 16.14 -10.10
N ARG A 197 -16.37 15.76 -11.26
CA ARG A 197 -15.12 16.26 -11.83
C ARG A 197 -13.96 16.23 -10.83
N LEU A 198 -13.88 15.14 -10.08
CA LEU A 198 -12.89 14.99 -9.02
C LEU A 198 -11.50 14.75 -9.64
N PRO A 199 -10.44 15.47 -9.22
CA PRO A 199 -9.10 15.33 -9.78
C PRO A 199 -8.41 14.08 -9.20
N VAL A 200 -8.86 12.91 -9.62
CA VAL A 200 -8.41 11.61 -9.12
C VAL A 200 -8.26 10.61 -10.25
N ARG A 201 -7.49 9.56 -9.99
CA ARG A 201 -7.42 8.37 -10.83
C ARG A 201 -8.38 7.29 -10.32
N LEU A 202 -9.17 6.73 -11.23
CA LEU A 202 -9.88 5.49 -10.96
C LEU A 202 -8.87 4.34 -10.93
N GLN A 203 -8.78 3.64 -9.80
CA GLN A 203 -7.93 2.47 -9.65
C GLN A 203 -8.75 1.18 -9.78
N VAL A 204 -8.22 0.25 -10.56
CA VAL A 204 -8.70 -1.12 -10.63
C VAL A 204 -7.72 -2.00 -9.87
N GLN A 205 -8.20 -3.02 -9.17
CA GLN A 205 -7.35 -4.06 -8.58
C GLN A 205 -7.00 -5.09 -9.65
N LEU A 206 -6.06 -4.75 -10.53
CA LEU A 206 -5.74 -5.52 -11.75
C LEU A 206 -5.36 -6.96 -11.44
N HIS A 207 -4.64 -7.22 -10.34
CA HIS A 207 -4.28 -8.56 -9.92
C HIS A 207 -5.49 -9.47 -9.67
N LYS A 208 -6.63 -8.93 -9.22
CA LYS A 208 -7.87 -9.71 -9.00
C LYS A 208 -8.55 -10.10 -10.30
N LEU A 209 -8.39 -9.29 -11.36
CA LEU A 209 -8.90 -9.63 -12.69
C LEU A 209 -8.04 -10.66 -13.41
N ILE A 210 -6.76 -10.68 -13.05
CA ILE A 210 -5.74 -11.44 -13.74
C ILE A 210 -5.63 -12.85 -13.09
N TRP A 211 -5.62 -12.97 -11.75
CA TRP A 211 -5.37 -14.23 -11.04
C TRP A 211 -6.57 -14.84 -10.30
N ASP A 212 -7.73 -14.16 -10.23
CA ASP A 212 -8.94 -14.61 -9.52
C ASP A 212 -8.77 -15.00 -8.03
N GLU A 213 -7.59 -14.84 -7.42
CA GLU A 213 -7.30 -15.25 -6.04
C GLU A 213 -6.57 -14.20 -5.18
N PRO A 214 -6.76 -14.21 -3.84
CA PRO A 214 -6.18 -13.23 -2.92
C PRO A 214 -4.73 -13.51 -2.47
N ARG A 215 -4.06 -14.56 -2.94
CA ARG A 215 -2.70 -14.95 -2.48
C ARG A 215 -1.74 -15.31 -3.61
N GLY A 216 -0.45 -15.02 -3.39
CA GLY A 216 0.65 -15.85 -3.89
C GLY A 216 0.77 -16.05 -5.41
N HIS A 217 0.54 -15.02 -6.21
CA HIS A 217 0.72 -15.06 -7.66
C HIS A 217 1.41 -13.81 -8.10
#